data_AF-A0A934AF60-F1
#
_entry.id   AF-A0A934AF60-F1
#
_cell.length_a   1.000
_cell.length_b   1.000
_cell.length_c   1.000
_cell.angle_alpha   90.00
_cell.angle_beta   90.00
_cell.angle_gamma   90.00
#
_symmetry.space_group_name_H-M   'P 1'
#
loop_
_entity.id
_entity.type
_entity.pdbx_description
1 polymer ?
#
loop_
_entity_poly.entity_id
_entity_poly.type
_entity_poly.pdbx_seq_one_letter_code
_entity_poly.pdbx_strand_id
1 'polypeptide(L)'
;MVKIEFDREKCTGCMLCVELCPNEVLEFKENIGKGSIIVARPDACCACMTCAGKCPKRAISINQDVPHKRYVDDGNETPFAPLSEDLIVKYARFSEELERVLKLRWKPVAITLIQKGDPLPHVPVPGVRLRYCQSLIMARRGLSILMPPQSHACPDGTSILGLAKIPHKLATGEIYVQLGKLATREAAANMVKERPSLPQGSVRATLVTPLESVVMKPDVVAVIAPPESMMWLCMSLTYYTGKRMNFQMSSYNAQCVETTLYPYTTGEMNMSLGCYGCRAISDLGEDMMFMGIPIDKMPIVMEGLEYLGRKAIPDARSKVYLPPLI
;
A
#
# COMPACT_ATOMS: atom_id res chain seq x y z
N MET A 1 0.32 -5.23 23.12
CA MET A 1 1.74 -4.88 23.35
C MET A 1 2.61 -5.63 22.33
N VAL A 2 3.73 -5.06 21.88
CA VAL A 2 4.67 -5.77 20.99
C VAL A 2 5.77 -6.37 21.85
N LYS A 3 5.91 -7.69 21.83
CA LYS A 3 6.98 -8.43 22.51
C LYS A 3 8.10 -8.73 21.51
N ILE A 4 9.31 -8.26 21.80
CA ILE A 4 10.50 -8.52 20.97
C ILE A 4 11.41 -9.44 21.76
N GLU A 5 11.71 -10.61 21.20
CA GLU A 5 12.51 -11.65 21.85
C GLU A 5 13.74 -11.96 21.01
N PHE A 6 14.86 -12.16 21.69
CA PHE A 6 16.15 -12.48 21.08
C PHE A 6 16.61 -13.87 21.53
N ASP A 7 16.84 -14.74 20.55
CA ASP A 7 17.60 -15.97 20.74
C ASP A 7 19.07 -15.59 20.99
N ARG A 8 19.49 -15.68 22.26
CA ARG A 8 20.81 -15.22 22.70
C ARG A 8 21.95 -16.07 22.17
N GLU A 9 21.70 -17.33 21.84
CA GLU A 9 22.71 -18.23 21.28
C GLU A 9 22.99 -17.88 19.82
N LYS A 10 21.93 -17.60 19.05
CA LYS A 10 22.06 -17.21 17.64
C LYS A 10 22.53 -15.76 17.45
N CYS A 11 22.14 -14.86 18.35
CA CYS A 11 22.44 -13.43 18.21
C CYS A 11 23.95 -13.17 18.21
N THR A 12 24.49 -12.60 17.13
CA THR A 12 25.93 -12.30 17.01
C THR A 12 26.37 -10.98 17.65
N GLY A 13 25.43 -10.13 18.05
CA GLY A 13 25.74 -8.76 18.49
C GLY A 13 26.15 -7.83 17.33
N CYS A 14 25.86 -8.17 16.07
CA CYS A 14 26.30 -7.41 14.90
C CYS A 14 25.60 -6.05 14.68
N MET A 15 24.73 -5.62 15.60
CA MET A 15 24.07 -4.30 15.63
C MET A 15 23.16 -3.93 14.45
N LEU A 16 23.06 -4.74 13.39
CA LEU A 16 22.21 -4.45 12.24
C LEU A 16 20.74 -4.14 12.59
N CYS A 17 20.19 -4.81 13.61
CA CYS A 17 18.84 -4.56 14.09
C CYS A 17 18.67 -3.21 14.81
N VAL A 18 19.72 -2.72 15.48
CA VAL A 18 19.77 -1.40 16.15
C VAL A 18 19.87 -0.30 15.10
N GLU A 19 20.73 -0.50 14.10
CA GLU A 19 20.90 0.43 12.98
C GLU A 19 19.59 0.61 12.20
N LEU A 20 18.99 -0.50 11.76
CA LEU A 20 17.82 -0.51 10.89
C LEU A 20 16.48 -0.20 11.58
N CYS A 21 16.42 -0.10 12.92
CA CYS A 21 15.16 0.20 13.60
C CYS A 21 14.79 1.67 13.42
N PRO A 22 13.72 2.01 12.68
CA PRO A 22 13.39 3.40 12.36
C PRO A 22 12.93 4.21 13.58
N ASN A 23 12.36 3.52 14.58
CA ASN A 23 11.88 4.10 15.83
C ASN A 23 12.89 3.96 16.97
N GLU A 24 14.12 3.54 16.65
CA GLU A 24 15.21 3.39 17.61
C GLU A 24 14.82 2.52 18.81
N VAL A 25 14.03 1.47 18.63
CA VAL A 25 13.50 0.65 19.74
C VAL A 25 14.60 -0.13 20.48
N LEU A 26 15.69 -0.44 19.78
CA LEU A 26 16.73 -1.37 20.19
C LEU A 26 18.04 -0.63 20.47
N GLU A 27 18.80 -1.08 21.46
CA GLU A 27 20.13 -0.57 21.81
C GLU A 27 21.13 -1.71 21.98
N PHE A 28 22.41 -1.43 21.75
CA PHE A 28 23.50 -2.35 22.03
C PHE A 28 24.07 -2.07 23.43
N LYS A 29 24.18 -3.12 24.23
CA LYS A 29 24.80 -3.07 25.55
C LYS A 29 26.05 -3.94 25.56
N GLU A 30 27.19 -3.31 25.79
CA GLU A 30 28.44 -4.00 26.05
C GLU A 30 28.34 -4.78 27.36
N ASN A 31 28.71 -6.06 27.30
CA ASN A 31 28.84 -6.93 28.47
C ASN A 31 30.17 -7.68 28.36
N ILE A 32 30.64 -8.25 29.47
CA ILE A 32 31.83 -9.12 29.48
C ILE A 32 31.54 -10.34 28.59
N GLY A 33 32.17 -10.40 27.42
CA GLY A 33 31.93 -11.42 26.39
C GLY A 33 31.25 -10.82 25.14
N LYS A 34 30.21 -11.50 24.63
CA LYS A 34 29.49 -11.07 23.44
C LYS A 34 28.46 -9.99 23.81
N GLY A 35 28.58 -8.79 23.25
CA GLY A 35 27.63 -7.70 23.49
C GLY A 35 26.19 -8.10 23.16
N SER A 36 25.23 -7.55 23.89
CA SER A 36 23.82 -7.94 23.83
C SER A 36 22.94 -6.82 23.27
N ILE A 37 21.90 -7.19 22.51
CA ILE A 37 20.86 -6.25 22.10
C ILE A 37 19.77 -6.20 23.16
N ILE A 38 19.38 -5.00 23.57
CA ILE A 38 18.30 -4.75 24.52
C ILE A 38 17.15 -4.00 23.86
N VAL A 39 15.95 -4.17 24.38
CA VAL A 39 14.75 -3.43 23.97
C VAL A 39 14.62 -2.20 24.87
N ALA A 40 15.19 -1.08 24.45
CA ALA A 40 15.26 0.14 25.25
C ALA A 40 13.94 0.93 25.24
N ARG A 41 13.20 0.90 24.13
CA ARG A 41 11.96 1.69 23.92
C ARG A 41 10.82 0.80 23.38
N PRO A 42 10.30 -0.16 24.18
CA PRO A 42 9.31 -1.14 23.69
C PRO A 42 8.05 -0.49 23.12
N ASP A 43 7.57 0.61 23.73
CA ASP A 43 6.34 1.30 23.30
C ASP A 43 6.47 2.00 21.94
N ALA A 44 7.70 2.30 21.51
CA ALA A 44 7.95 2.89 20.19
C ALA A 44 7.91 1.85 19.06
N CYS A 45 7.73 0.55 19.35
CA CYS A 45 7.77 -0.49 18.32
C CYS A 45 6.52 -0.50 17.43
N CYS A 46 6.71 -0.15 16.15
CA CYS A 46 5.68 -0.32 15.12
C CYS A 46 5.63 -1.74 14.53
N ALA A 47 6.54 -2.64 14.95
CA ALA A 47 6.61 -4.04 14.51
C ALA A 47 6.61 -4.19 12.98
N CYS A 48 7.43 -3.36 12.33
CA CYS A 48 7.66 -3.41 10.89
C CYS A 48 8.37 -4.68 10.40
N MET A 49 8.82 -5.52 11.33
CA MET A 49 9.60 -6.75 11.08
C MET A 49 10.95 -6.53 10.39
N THR A 50 11.41 -5.27 10.20
CA THR A 50 12.70 -5.00 9.53
C THR A 50 13.87 -5.65 10.27
N CYS A 51 13.92 -5.56 11.60
CA CYS A 51 14.99 -6.17 12.39
C CYS A 51 14.97 -7.71 12.29
N ALA A 52 13.80 -8.35 12.40
CA ALA A 52 13.67 -9.79 12.27
C ALA A 52 14.03 -10.28 10.86
N GLY A 53 13.53 -9.62 9.82
CA GLY A 53 13.79 -9.99 8.43
C GLY A 53 15.23 -9.76 7.97
N LYS A 54 15.93 -8.78 8.54
CA LYS A 54 17.33 -8.49 8.20
C LYS A 54 18.33 -9.19 9.11
N CYS A 55 17.90 -9.89 10.16
CA CYS A 55 18.81 -10.63 11.02
C CYS A 55 19.43 -11.82 10.25
N PRO A 56 20.75 -11.83 9.99
CA PRO A 56 21.39 -12.90 9.21
C PRO A 56 21.35 -14.26 9.92
N LYS A 57 21.15 -14.26 11.24
CA LYS A 57 21.05 -15.46 12.08
C LYS A 57 19.61 -15.81 12.47
N ARG A 58 18.61 -15.04 12.00
CA ARG A 58 17.19 -15.18 12.37
C ARG A 58 16.98 -15.29 13.89
N ALA A 59 17.73 -14.49 14.65
CA ALA A 59 17.76 -14.53 16.11
C ALA A 59 16.68 -13.68 16.77
N ILE A 60 15.77 -13.05 16.00
CA ILE A 60 14.81 -12.08 16.51
C ILE A 60 13.41 -12.55 16.17
N SER A 61 12.58 -12.69 17.20
CA SER A 61 11.15 -12.93 17.10
C SER A 61 10.41 -11.67 17.52
N ILE A 62 9.46 -11.21 16.71
CA ILE A 62 8.56 -10.13 17.09
C ILE A 62 7.17 -10.74 17.19
N ASN A 63 6.71 -10.89 18.42
CA ASN A 63 5.38 -11.35 18.74
C ASN A 63 4.52 -10.11 19.01
N GLN A 64 3.46 -9.97 18.23
CA GLN A 64 2.51 -8.89 18.44
C GLN A 64 1.31 -9.48 19.16
N ASP A 65 0.81 -8.78 20.18
CA ASP A 65 -0.56 -9.04 20.58
C ASP A 65 -1.46 -8.73 19.37
N VAL A 66 -2.27 -9.73 19.05
CA VAL A 66 -3.37 -9.64 18.08
C VAL A 66 -4.20 -8.42 18.48
N PRO A 67 -4.55 -7.46 17.59
CA PRO A 67 -5.56 -6.46 17.91
C PRO A 67 -6.78 -7.15 18.52
N HIS A 68 -7.03 -6.90 19.81
CA HIS A 68 -8.00 -7.66 20.59
C HIS A 68 -9.43 -7.51 20.05
N LYS A 69 -9.69 -6.42 19.32
CA LYS A 69 -10.98 -6.15 18.68
C LYS A 69 -10.88 -6.33 17.17
N ARG A 70 -11.75 -7.17 16.61
CA ARG A 70 -11.93 -7.33 15.16
C ARG A 70 -12.64 -6.14 14.53
N TYR A 71 -13.23 -5.24 15.32
CA TYR A 71 -13.93 -4.05 14.87
C TYR A 71 -13.55 -2.87 15.76
N VAL A 72 -13.52 -1.66 15.19
CA VAL A 72 -13.28 -0.43 15.96
C VAL A 72 -14.60 0.27 16.15
N ASP A 73 -15.05 0.25 17.39
CA ASP A 73 -16.15 1.08 17.89
C ASP A 73 -15.55 1.90 19.04
N ASP A 74 -14.97 3.05 18.69
CA ASP A 74 -14.28 3.95 19.60
C ASP A 74 -15.16 5.13 20.03
N GLY A 75 -16.48 4.89 20.15
CA GLY A 75 -17.43 5.88 20.63
C GLY A 75 -17.69 6.97 19.61
N ASN A 76 -17.69 6.61 18.32
CA ASN A 76 -17.92 7.54 17.23
C ASN A 76 -19.34 8.15 17.35
N GLU A 77 -19.42 9.36 17.91
CA GLU A 77 -20.70 10.05 18.20
C GLU A 77 -21.52 10.35 16.94
N THR A 78 -20.86 10.41 15.77
CA THR A 78 -21.50 10.48 14.47
C THR A 78 -21.85 9.08 13.97
N PRO A 79 -23.14 8.75 13.75
CA PRO A 79 -23.51 7.47 13.20
C PRO A 79 -22.91 7.29 11.80
N PHE A 80 -22.25 6.16 11.56
CA PHE A 80 -21.80 5.79 10.23
C PHE A 80 -23.02 5.67 9.30
N ALA A 81 -23.06 6.49 8.25
CA ALA A 81 -24.07 6.40 7.21
C ALA A 81 -23.54 5.54 6.06
N PRO A 82 -24.20 4.42 5.72
CA PRO A 82 -23.80 3.62 4.58
C PRO A 82 -24.00 4.37 3.26
N LEU A 83 -23.29 3.94 2.21
CA LEU A 83 -23.53 4.41 0.85
C LEU A 83 -24.98 4.20 0.41
N SER A 84 -25.47 5.09 -0.47
CA SER A 84 -26.74 4.87 -1.15
C SER A 84 -26.68 3.62 -2.04
N GLU A 85 -27.82 2.96 -2.22
CA GLU A 85 -27.95 1.77 -3.05
C GLU A 85 -27.48 2.03 -4.50
N ASP A 86 -27.80 3.19 -5.06
CA ASP A 86 -27.35 3.61 -6.40
C ASP A 86 -25.82 3.62 -6.54
N LEU A 87 -25.11 4.10 -5.50
CA LEU A 87 -23.64 4.14 -5.52
C LEU A 87 -23.06 2.74 -5.37
N ILE A 88 -23.64 1.89 -4.52
CA ILE A 88 -23.23 0.49 -4.38
C ILE A 88 -23.35 -0.24 -5.72
N VAL A 89 -24.51 -0.13 -6.37
CA VAL A 89 -24.76 -0.74 -7.69
C VAL A 89 -23.79 -0.18 -8.74
N LYS A 90 -23.54 1.13 -8.74
CA LYS A 90 -22.59 1.77 -9.66
C LYS A 90 -21.17 1.21 -9.51
N TYR A 91 -20.67 1.09 -8.28
CA TYR A 91 -19.31 0.59 -8.04
C TYR A 91 -19.18 -0.91 -8.30
N ALA A 92 -20.21 -1.71 -7.99
CA ALA A 92 -20.27 -3.11 -8.38
C ALA A 92 -20.19 -3.29 -9.91
N ARG A 93 -20.94 -2.48 -10.67
CA ARG A 93 -20.85 -2.46 -12.14
C ARG A 93 -19.46 -2.09 -12.64
N PHE A 94 -18.80 -1.11 -12.02
CA PHE A 94 -17.41 -0.77 -12.36
C PHE A 94 -16.46 -1.96 -12.15
N SER A 95 -16.63 -2.70 -11.04
CA SER A 95 -15.83 -3.91 -10.77
C SER A 95 -16.05 -4.96 -11.85
N GLU A 96 -17.32 -5.29 -12.11
CA GLU A 96 -17.72 -6.30 -13.08
C GLU A 96 -17.17 -5.99 -14.49
N GLU A 97 -17.32 -4.75 -14.94
CA GLU A 97 -16.86 -4.33 -16.26
C GLU A 97 -15.34 -4.36 -16.39
N LEU A 98 -14.61 -3.89 -15.37
CA LEU A 98 -13.15 -4.01 -15.30
C LEU A 98 -12.71 -5.46 -15.43
N GLU A 99 -13.29 -6.35 -14.62
CA GLU A 99 -12.98 -7.77 -14.60
C GLU A 99 -13.28 -8.43 -15.95
N ARG A 100 -14.44 -8.14 -16.53
CA ARG A 100 -14.93 -8.73 -17.78
C ARG A 100 -14.10 -8.31 -18.99
N VAL A 101 -13.84 -7.01 -19.14
CA VAL A 101 -13.15 -6.43 -20.30
C VAL A 101 -11.65 -6.71 -20.24
N LEU A 102 -11.03 -6.46 -19.08
CA LEU A 102 -9.58 -6.63 -18.93
C LEU A 102 -9.19 -8.09 -18.63
N LYS A 103 -10.16 -8.98 -18.37
CA LYS A 103 -9.93 -10.38 -17.97
C LYS A 103 -9.11 -10.46 -16.68
N LEU A 104 -9.46 -9.62 -15.70
CA LEU A 104 -8.74 -9.57 -14.44
C LEU A 104 -8.91 -10.87 -13.66
N ARG A 105 -7.79 -11.40 -13.15
CA ARG A 105 -7.80 -12.54 -12.22
C ARG A 105 -8.29 -12.14 -10.83
N TRP A 106 -8.02 -10.91 -10.43
CA TRP A 106 -8.27 -10.40 -9.09
C TRP A 106 -9.14 -9.15 -9.13
N LYS A 107 -9.87 -8.92 -8.04
CA LYS A 107 -10.83 -7.80 -7.91
C LYS A 107 -10.09 -6.45 -7.93
N PRO A 108 -10.63 -5.43 -8.63
CA PRO A 108 -10.25 -4.04 -8.39
C PRO A 108 -10.48 -3.67 -6.91
N VAL A 109 -9.62 -2.83 -6.36
CA VAL A 109 -9.61 -2.48 -4.93
C VAL A 109 -10.04 -1.04 -4.77
N ALA A 110 -11.09 -0.81 -3.99
CA ALA A 110 -11.45 0.52 -3.52
C ALA A 110 -10.59 0.90 -2.32
N ILE A 111 -10.01 2.10 -2.36
CA ILE A 111 -9.18 2.69 -1.32
C ILE A 111 -9.88 3.94 -0.81
N THR A 112 -10.00 4.06 0.51
CA THR A 112 -10.47 5.28 1.18
C THR A 112 -9.50 5.70 2.29
N LEU A 113 -9.15 6.98 2.31
CA LEU A 113 -8.41 7.62 3.39
C LEU A 113 -9.41 8.34 4.31
N ILE A 114 -9.80 7.67 5.38
CA ILE A 114 -10.79 8.19 6.33
C ILE A 114 -10.15 9.32 7.12
N GLN A 115 -10.70 10.54 7.02
CA GLN A 115 -10.09 11.71 7.64
C GLN A 115 -10.26 11.69 9.16
N LYS A 116 -9.46 12.48 9.85
CA LYS A 116 -9.60 12.68 11.29
C LYS A 116 -10.97 13.30 11.59
N GLY A 117 -11.74 12.62 12.44
CA GLY A 117 -13.09 13.04 12.83
C GLY A 117 -14.20 12.34 12.04
N ASP A 118 -13.88 11.73 10.90
CA ASP A 118 -14.87 10.98 10.12
C ASP A 118 -15.25 9.65 10.79
N PRO A 119 -16.48 9.17 10.52
CA PRO A 119 -16.97 7.93 11.08
C PRO A 119 -16.24 6.71 10.51
N LEU A 120 -16.01 5.71 11.37
CA LEU A 120 -15.42 4.44 10.96
C LEU A 120 -16.52 3.43 10.59
N PRO A 121 -16.42 2.76 9.43
CA PRO A 121 -17.36 1.70 9.07
C PRO A 121 -17.10 0.43 9.90
N HIS A 122 -18.13 -0.41 10.02
CA HIS A 122 -18.02 -1.71 10.68
C HIS A 122 -17.35 -2.76 9.77
N VAL A 123 -16.06 -2.55 9.48
CA VAL A 123 -15.22 -3.43 8.65
C VAL A 123 -14.14 -4.07 9.52
N PRO A 124 -13.76 -5.34 9.29
CA PRO A 124 -12.75 -6.01 10.09
C PRO A 124 -11.40 -5.29 10.13
N VAL A 125 -10.84 -5.19 11.33
CA VAL A 125 -9.44 -4.82 11.57
C VAL A 125 -8.59 -6.09 11.61
N PRO A 126 -7.41 -6.10 10.96
CA PRO A 126 -6.61 -7.31 10.89
C PRO A 126 -6.10 -7.70 12.28
N GLY A 127 -6.09 -9.01 12.55
CA GLY A 127 -5.56 -9.60 13.78
C GLY A 127 -4.03 -9.50 13.91
N VAL A 128 -3.33 -8.98 12.92
CA VAL A 128 -1.88 -8.69 13.00
C VAL A 128 -1.63 -7.37 12.33
N ARG A 129 -0.49 -6.72 12.61
CA ARG A 129 -0.16 -5.50 11.86
C ARG A 129 0.21 -5.87 10.43
N LEU A 130 -0.35 -5.14 9.48
CA LEU A 130 -0.09 -5.32 8.06
C LEU A 130 0.64 -4.09 7.52
N ARG A 131 1.48 -4.27 6.52
CA ARG A 131 1.90 -3.13 5.69
C ARG A 131 0.72 -2.72 4.82
N TYR A 132 0.57 -1.41 4.56
CA TYR A 132 -0.52 -0.90 3.72
C TYR A 132 -0.68 -1.66 2.39
N CYS A 133 0.42 -1.96 1.71
CA CYS A 133 0.41 -2.76 0.48
C CYS A 133 -0.16 -4.18 0.64
N GLN A 134 0.03 -4.85 1.79
CA GLN A 134 -0.55 -6.17 2.02
C GLN A 134 -2.09 -6.09 2.07
N SER A 135 -2.64 -4.99 2.60
CA SER A 135 -4.09 -4.81 2.62
C SER A 135 -4.67 -4.72 1.21
N LEU A 136 -4.00 -4.04 0.26
CA LEU A 136 -4.40 -4.01 -1.14
C LEU A 136 -4.39 -5.41 -1.77
N ILE A 137 -3.34 -6.19 -1.46
CA ILE A 137 -3.18 -7.56 -1.96
C ILE A 137 -4.25 -8.50 -1.38
N MET A 138 -4.67 -8.28 -0.15
CA MET A 138 -5.77 -9.03 0.48
C MET A 138 -7.13 -8.59 -0.06
N ALA A 139 -7.32 -7.29 -0.31
CA ALA A 139 -8.56 -6.75 -0.84
C ALA A 139 -8.84 -7.20 -2.26
N ARG A 140 -7.82 -7.29 -3.14
CA ARG A 140 -8.01 -7.87 -4.48
C ARG A 140 -8.43 -9.34 -4.46
N ARG A 141 -8.29 -10.01 -3.30
CA ARG A 141 -8.69 -11.40 -3.04
C ARG A 141 -10.03 -11.51 -2.30
N GLY A 142 -10.78 -10.42 -2.17
CA GLY A 142 -12.13 -10.40 -1.60
C GLY A 142 -12.23 -9.90 -0.16
N LEU A 143 -11.15 -9.45 0.48
CA LEU A 143 -11.18 -9.03 1.89
C LEU A 143 -11.37 -7.52 2.06
N SER A 144 -12.35 -7.13 2.86
CA SER A 144 -12.48 -5.75 3.34
C SER A 144 -11.71 -5.56 4.64
N ILE A 145 -10.85 -4.54 4.70
CA ILE A 145 -9.91 -4.33 5.80
C ILE A 145 -9.87 -2.85 6.20
N LEU A 146 -10.16 -2.58 7.47
CA LEU A 146 -9.97 -1.29 8.11
C LEU A 146 -8.66 -1.29 8.89
N MET A 147 -7.78 -0.31 8.65
CA MET A 147 -6.50 -0.20 9.35
C MET A 147 -6.32 1.20 9.96
N PRO A 148 -6.62 1.37 11.26
CA PRO A 148 -6.16 2.51 12.04
C PRO A 148 -4.63 2.47 12.21
N PRO A 149 -3.97 3.55 12.70
CA PRO A 149 -2.50 3.65 12.73
C PRO A 149 -1.79 2.47 13.40
N GLN A 150 -2.35 1.95 14.50
CA GLN A 150 -1.82 0.82 15.26
C GLN A 150 -1.89 -0.52 14.52
N SER A 151 -2.65 -0.62 13.43
CA SER A 151 -2.76 -1.80 12.59
C SER A 151 -1.76 -1.80 11.43
N HIS A 152 -1.01 -0.72 11.24
CA HIS A 152 0.02 -0.62 10.22
C HIS A 152 1.40 -1.02 10.74
N ALA A 153 2.11 -1.84 9.95
CA ALA A 153 3.47 -2.25 10.24
C ALA A 153 4.52 -1.34 9.56
N CYS A 154 4.17 -0.60 8.50
CA CYS A 154 5.13 0.18 7.71
C CYS A 154 5.16 1.66 8.14
N PRO A 155 6.21 2.13 8.84
CA PRO A 155 6.28 3.53 9.29
C PRO A 155 6.36 4.55 8.14
N ASP A 156 6.96 4.17 7.00
CA ASP A 156 6.89 4.99 5.78
C ASP A 156 5.45 5.22 5.36
N GLY A 157 4.69 4.12 5.19
CA GLY A 157 3.31 4.17 4.73
C GLY A 157 2.42 4.98 5.66
N THR A 158 2.56 4.80 6.98
CA THR A 158 1.78 5.59 7.95
C THR A 158 2.12 7.08 7.92
N SER A 159 3.40 7.43 7.70
CA SER A 159 3.80 8.83 7.63
C SER A 159 3.32 9.52 6.35
N ILE A 160 3.42 8.83 5.21
CA ILE A 160 2.99 9.34 3.89
C ILE A 160 1.49 9.55 3.87
N LEU A 161 0.73 8.58 4.38
CA LEU A 161 -0.74 8.61 4.38
C LEU A 161 -1.31 9.46 5.53
N GLY A 162 -0.49 10.22 6.28
CA GLY A 162 -0.99 11.13 7.31
C GLY A 162 -1.51 10.45 8.59
N LEU A 163 -1.23 9.16 8.81
CA LEU A 163 -1.68 8.40 9.98
C LEU A 163 -0.81 8.64 11.23
N ALA A 164 0.50 8.81 11.03
CA ALA A 164 1.47 8.90 12.13
C ALA A 164 2.63 9.83 11.80
N LYS A 165 3.39 10.22 12.83
CA LYS A 165 4.62 10.99 12.66
C LYS A 165 5.68 10.18 11.89
N ILE A 166 6.43 10.86 11.03
CA ILE A 166 7.61 10.25 10.40
C ILE A 166 8.71 10.02 11.46
N PRO A 167 9.24 8.80 11.60
CA PRO A 167 10.38 8.54 12.48
C PRO A 167 11.65 9.26 12.02
N HIS A 168 12.51 9.65 12.95
CA HIS A 168 13.70 10.46 12.67
C HIS A 168 14.62 9.83 11.61
N LYS A 169 14.99 8.55 11.75
CA LYS A 169 15.83 7.82 10.79
C LYS A 169 15.23 7.66 9.40
N LEU A 170 13.90 7.76 9.29
CA LEU A 170 13.20 7.78 8.01
C LEU A 170 13.20 9.18 7.40
N ALA A 171 12.98 10.21 8.21
CA ALA A 171 13.01 11.61 7.78
C ALA A 171 14.39 12.02 7.25
N THR A 172 15.47 11.51 7.83
CA THR A 172 16.85 11.80 7.40
C THR A 172 17.32 10.94 6.22
N GLY A 173 16.53 9.95 5.79
CA GLY A 173 16.91 9.02 4.73
C GLY A 173 17.91 7.92 5.13
N GLU A 174 18.40 7.93 6.38
CA GLU A 174 19.44 7.01 6.86
C GLU A 174 19.11 5.53 6.62
N ILE A 175 17.85 5.14 6.86
CA ILE A 175 17.42 3.76 6.70
C ILE A 175 17.49 3.27 5.24
N TYR A 176 17.37 4.16 4.25
CA TYR A 176 17.43 3.78 2.84
C TYR A 176 18.86 3.43 2.41
N VAL A 177 19.85 4.12 2.97
CA VAL A 177 21.28 3.82 2.76
C VAL A 177 21.63 2.50 3.43
N GLN A 178 21.25 2.31 4.70
CA GLN A 178 21.51 1.06 5.42
C GLN A 178 20.85 -0.17 4.78
N LEU A 179 19.70 0.00 4.14
CA LEU A 179 19.03 -1.07 3.39
C LEU A 179 19.65 -1.36 2.02
N GLY A 180 20.69 -0.62 1.61
CA GLY A 180 21.36 -0.75 0.31
C GLY A 180 20.48 -0.30 -0.87
N LYS A 181 19.45 0.52 -0.61
CA LYS A 181 18.54 1.01 -1.65
C LYS A 181 19.06 2.26 -2.32
N LEU A 182 19.81 3.07 -1.59
CA LEU A 182 20.42 4.31 -2.09
C LEU A 182 21.87 4.39 -1.66
N ALA A 183 22.72 4.91 -2.55
CA ALA A 183 24.16 4.93 -2.35
C ALA A 183 24.61 5.95 -1.29
N THR A 184 23.90 7.08 -1.18
CA THR A 184 24.30 8.20 -0.31
C THR A 184 23.14 8.72 0.52
N ARG A 185 23.45 9.34 1.66
CA ARG A 185 22.45 10.04 2.50
C ARG A 185 21.78 11.19 1.75
N GLU A 186 22.52 11.87 0.86
CA GLU A 186 21.98 12.94 0.01
C GLU A 186 20.90 12.43 -0.94
N ALA A 187 21.16 11.33 -1.67
CA ALA A 187 20.17 10.71 -2.53
C ALA A 187 18.92 10.27 -1.74
N ALA A 188 19.13 9.74 -0.53
CA ALA A 188 18.03 9.37 0.36
C ALA A 188 17.22 10.57 0.85
N ALA A 189 17.88 11.67 1.21
CA ALA A 189 17.21 12.90 1.61
C ALA A 189 16.39 13.51 0.45
N ASN A 190 16.93 13.51 -0.78
CA ASN A 190 16.21 13.98 -1.96
C ASN A 190 14.96 13.15 -2.23
N MET A 191 15.06 11.82 -2.19
CA MET A 191 13.90 10.94 -2.34
C MET A 191 12.84 11.18 -1.25
N VAL A 192 13.23 11.39 0.02
CA VAL A 192 12.28 11.71 1.10
C VAL A 192 11.62 13.07 0.89
N LYS A 193 12.36 14.06 0.38
CA LYS A 193 11.88 15.43 0.12
C LYS A 193 10.90 15.51 -1.06
N GLU A 194 11.18 14.81 -2.15
CA GLU A 194 10.33 14.81 -3.35
C GLU A 194 9.03 14.01 -3.16
N ARG A 195 9.04 13.09 -2.20
CA ARG A 195 7.89 12.24 -1.90
C ARG A 195 6.75 13.04 -1.27
N PRO A 196 5.53 13.01 -1.85
CA PRO A 196 4.38 13.66 -1.24
C PRO A 196 3.98 12.97 0.08
N SER A 197 3.39 13.73 1.00
CA SER A 197 2.80 13.22 2.24
C SER A 197 1.61 14.07 2.66
N LEU A 198 0.67 13.47 3.38
CA LEU A 198 -0.43 14.19 4.03
C LEU A 198 0.01 14.76 5.38
N PRO A 199 -0.67 15.81 5.87
CA PRO A 199 -0.38 16.37 7.19
C PRO A 199 -0.43 15.29 8.29
N GLN A 200 0.49 15.36 9.23
CA GLN A 200 0.56 14.35 10.30
C GLN A 200 -0.75 14.30 11.11
N GLY A 201 -1.31 13.10 11.22
CA GLY A 201 -2.55 12.86 11.97
C GLY A 201 -3.80 13.35 11.26
N SER A 202 -3.74 13.71 9.97
CA SER A 202 -4.92 14.11 9.20
C SER A 202 -5.82 12.91 8.83
N VAL A 203 -5.25 11.70 8.76
CA VAL A 203 -5.98 10.48 8.41
C VAL A 203 -6.15 9.62 9.66
N ARG A 204 -7.39 9.23 9.94
CA ARG A 204 -7.78 8.36 11.05
C ARG A 204 -7.53 6.89 10.74
N ALA A 205 -7.82 6.46 9.53
CA ALA A 205 -7.65 5.07 9.11
C ALA A 205 -7.58 4.96 7.59
N THR A 206 -6.92 3.91 7.11
CA THR A 206 -7.08 3.48 5.72
C THR A 206 -8.12 2.38 5.66
N LEU A 207 -9.07 2.49 4.75
CA LEU A 207 -10.00 1.42 4.41
C LEU A 207 -9.67 0.91 3.01
N VAL A 208 -9.60 -0.40 2.87
CA VAL A 208 -9.50 -1.05 1.57
C VAL A 208 -10.56 -2.14 1.45
N THR A 209 -11.22 -2.21 0.31
CA THR A 209 -12.27 -3.20 0.02
C THR A 209 -12.17 -3.65 -1.44
N PRO A 210 -12.70 -4.83 -1.81
CA PRO A 210 -13.06 -5.08 -3.20
C PRO A 210 -14.00 -3.96 -3.68
N LEU A 211 -13.84 -3.48 -4.91
CA LEU A 211 -14.65 -2.37 -5.44
C LEU A 211 -16.16 -2.69 -5.43
N GLU A 212 -16.52 -3.95 -5.63
CA GLU A 212 -17.90 -4.46 -5.54
C GLU A 212 -18.47 -4.52 -4.11
N SER A 213 -17.63 -4.38 -3.08
CA SER A 213 -18.00 -4.52 -1.66
C SER A 213 -17.71 -3.24 -0.86
N VAL A 214 -17.75 -2.09 -1.54
CA VAL A 214 -17.53 -0.78 -0.92
C VAL A 214 -18.60 -0.44 0.11
N VAL A 215 -18.16 0.12 1.23
CA VAL A 215 -19.05 0.58 2.32
C VAL A 215 -19.12 2.10 2.40
N MET A 216 -18.13 2.79 1.86
CA MET A 216 -18.04 4.26 1.80
C MET A 216 -17.47 4.69 0.45
N LYS A 217 -17.65 5.96 0.09
CA LYS A 217 -17.15 6.49 -1.19
C LYS A 217 -15.63 6.26 -1.25
N PRO A 218 -15.10 5.54 -2.24
CA PRO A 218 -13.67 5.39 -2.41
C PRO A 218 -13.07 6.69 -2.95
N ASP A 219 -11.84 6.98 -2.55
CA ASP A 219 -11.05 8.06 -3.10
C ASP A 219 -10.35 7.63 -4.40
N VAL A 220 -9.81 6.41 -4.37
CA VAL A 220 -9.01 5.84 -5.44
C VAL A 220 -9.41 4.38 -5.65
N VAL A 221 -9.47 3.96 -6.91
CA VAL A 221 -9.58 2.56 -7.31
C VAL A 221 -8.20 2.08 -7.75
N ALA A 222 -7.68 1.04 -7.08
CA ALA A 222 -6.46 0.37 -7.47
C ALA A 222 -6.76 -0.88 -8.33
N VAL A 223 -6.14 -0.95 -9.51
CA VAL A 223 -6.13 -2.15 -10.36
C VAL A 223 -4.75 -2.79 -10.28
N ILE A 224 -4.71 -4.08 -9.97
CA ILE A 224 -3.46 -4.85 -9.82
C ILE A 224 -3.47 -5.96 -10.86
N ALA A 225 -2.78 -5.73 -11.98
CA ALA A 225 -2.92 -6.54 -13.19
C ALA A 225 -1.63 -6.49 -14.05
N PRO A 226 -1.52 -7.33 -15.09
CA PRO A 226 -0.39 -7.27 -16.01
C PRO A 226 -0.26 -5.94 -16.78
N PRO A 227 0.93 -5.64 -17.34
CA PRO A 227 1.19 -4.42 -18.11
C PRO A 227 0.18 -4.15 -19.22
N GLU A 228 -0.36 -5.18 -19.87
CA GLU A 228 -1.38 -5.04 -20.92
C GLU A 228 -2.64 -4.34 -20.37
N SER A 229 -3.10 -4.71 -19.18
CA SER A 229 -4.24 -4.05 -18.55
C SER A 229 -3.97 -2.58 -18.24
N MET A 230 -2.73 -2.24 -17.86
CA MET A 230 -2.30 -0.86 -17.65
C MET A 230 -2.39 -0.04 -18.94
N MET A 231 -1.95 -0.61 -20.07
CA MET A 231 -2.07 0.00 -21.39
C MET A 231 -3.54 0.26 -21.76
N TRP A 232 -4.44 -0.70 -21.52
CA TRP A 232 -5.86 -0.52 -21.83
C TRP A 232 -6.54 0.54 -20.96
N LEU A 233 -6.20 0.60 -19.67
CA LEU A 233 -6.68 1.66 -18.78
C LEU A 233 -6.20 3.05 -19.24
N CYS A 234 -4.94 3.16 -19.63
CA CYS A 234 -4.36 4.35 -20.24
C CYS A 234 -5.14 4.80 -21.49
N MET A 235 -5.41 3.87 -22.40
CA MET A 235 -6.16 4.17 -23.63
C MET A 235 -7.62 4.53 -23.33
N SER A 236 -8.22 3.92 -22.31
CA SER A 236 -9.62 4.21 -21.94
C SER A 236 -9.81 5.63 -21.42
N LEU A 237 -8.92 6.10 -20.54
CA LEU A 237 -8.96 7.47 -20.02
C LEU A 237 -8.78 8.51 -21.13
N THR A 238 -7.95 8.18 -22.12
CA THR A 238 -7.58 9.10 -23.20
C THR A 238 -8.41 8.89 -24.47
N TYR A 239 -9.39 7.98 -24.47
CA TYR A 239 -10.13 7.55 -25.66
C TYR A 239 -10.70 8.73 -26.46
N TYR A 240 -11.31 9.71 -25.78
CA TYR A 240 -11.90 10.88 -26.42
C TYR A 240 -10.97 12.09 -26.56
N THR A 241 -9.80 12.05 -25.94
CA THR A 241 -8.90 13.21 -25.88
C THR A 241 -7.59 13.01 -26.64
N GLY A 242 -7.15 11.76 -26.85
CA GLY A 242 -5.86 11.41 -27.42
C GLY A 242 -4.65 11.93 -26.63
N LYS A 243 -4.85 12.49 -25.43
CA LYS A 243 -3.79 13.14 -24.66
C LYS A 243 -2.78 12.12 -24.15
N ARG A 244 -1.51 12.52 -24.10
CA ARG A 244 -0.48 11.75 -23.40
C ARG A 244 -0.65 11.90 -21.89
N MET A 245 -0.45 10.81 -21.15
CA MET A 245 -0.39 10.84 -19.70
C MET A 245 1.05 11.02 -19.23
N ASN A 246 1.18 11.66 -18.08
CA ASN A 246 2.44 11.76 -17.34
C ASN A 246 2.29 10.94 -16.07
N PHE A 247 3.18 9.96 -15.89
CA PHE A 247 3.23 9.14 -14.70
C PHE A 247 4.35 9.61 -13.79
N GLN A 248 4.09 9.61 -12.49
CA GLN A 248 5.08 9.92 -11.47
C GLN A 248 5.40 8.64 -10.71
N MET A 249 6.61 8.12 -10.95
CA MET A 249 7.08 6.90 -10.30
C MET A 249 8.57 6.98 -9.99
N SER A 250 8.92 6.45 -8.82
CA SER A 250 10.30 6.20 -8.39
C SER A 250 10.51 4.73 -8.03
N SER A 251 9.42 3.95 -7.95
CA SER A 251 9.37 2.61 -7.36
C SER A 251 9.78 2.57 -5.87
N TYR A 252 9.86 3.74 -5.22
CA TYR A 252 9.95 3.89 -3.78
C TYR A 252 8.61 4.33 -3.23
N ASN A 253 8.23 3.76 -2.08
CA ASN A 253 6.95 4.06 -1.43
C ASN A 253 5.72 3.88 -2.35
N ALA A 254 5.85 3.07 -3.41
CA ALA A 254 4.91 2.88 -4.50
C ALA A 254 3.43 2.87 -4.10
N GLN A 255 3.01 1.95 -3.23
CA GLN A 255 1.58 1.77 -2.98
C GLN A 255 0.94 2.94 -2.22
N CYS A 256 1.67 3.52 -1.26
CA CYS A 256 1.17 4.69 -0.53
C CYS A 256 1.29 5.97 -1.36
N VAL A 257 2.30 6.10 -2.22
CA VAL A 257 2.51 7.31 -3.05
C VAL A 257 1.88 7.17 -4.42
N GLU A 258 2.46 6.32 -5.26
CA GLU A 258 2.16 6.21 -6.69
C GLU A 258 0.73 5.70 -6.94
N THR A 259 0.29 4.68 -6.21
CA THR A 259 -1.03 4.08 -6.41
C THR A 259 -2.14 4.77 -5.61
N THR A 260 -1.81 5.45 -4.51
CA THR A 260 -2.82 6.04 -3.61
C THR A 260 -2.72 7.55 -3.55
N LEU A 261 -1.65 8.09 -2.96
CA LEU A 261 -1.60 9.50 -2.62
C LEU A 261 -1.54 10.41 -3.85
N TYR A 262 -0.77 10.05 -4.88
CA TYR A 262 -0.67 10.85 -6.08
C TYR A 262 -2.02 10.97 -6.80
N PRO A 263 -2.76 9.87 -7.08
CA PRO A 263 -4.12 9.97 -7.58
C PRO A 263 -5.07 10.76 -6.67
N TYR A 264 -4.98 10.55 -5.37
CA TYR A 264 -5.79 11.25 -4.39
C TYR A 264 -5.59 12.77 -4.40
N THR A 265 -4.35 13.25 -4.43
CA THR A 265 -4.04 14.69 -4.30
C THR A 265 -4.07 15.44 -5.64
N THR A 266 -3.77 14.77 -6.75
CA THR A 266 -3.70 15.42 -8.07
C THR A 266 -5.00 15.28 -8.86
N GLY A 267 -5.84 14.29 -8.53
CA GLY A 267 -6.98 13.93 -9.36
C GLY A 267 -6.60 13.29 -10.69
N GLU A 268 -5.32 12.94 -10.90
CA GLU A 268 -4.84 12.28 -12.10
C GLU A 268 -4.56 10.79 -11.87
N MET A 269 -4.76 9.97 -12.91
CA MET A 269 -4.45 8.55 -12.84
C MET A 269 -2.93 8.34 -12.78
N ASN A 270 -2.48 7.33 -12.03
CA ASN A 270 -1.05 7.03 -11.95
C ASN A 270 -0.73 5.54 -11.95
N MET A 271 0.42 5.21 -12.54
CA MET A 271 0.90 3.85 -12.71
C MET A 271 2.05 3.57 -11.74
N SER A 272 2.19 2.32 -11.32
CA SER A 272 3.27 1.89 -10.44
C SER A 272 3.78 0.49 -10.78
N LEU A 273 5.09 0.32 -10.72
CA LEU A 273 5.77 -0.98 -10.80
C LEU A 273 5.76 -1.74 -9.48
N GLY A 274 5.21 -1.15 -8.41
CA GLY A 274 5.38 -1.63 -7.06
C GLY A 274 6.78 -1.32 -6.51
N CYS A 275 6.90 -1.26 -5.19
CA CYS A 275 8.17 -1.01 -4.53
C CYS A 275 8.77 -2.29 -3.97
N TYR A 276 10.09 -2.25 -3.70
CA TYR A 276 10.80 -3.33 -3.00
C TYR A 276 10.02 -3.85 -1.79
N GLY A 277 9.49 -2.94 -0.96
CA GLY A 277 8.78 -3.32 0.27
C GLY A 277 7.46 -4.05 0.01
N CYS A 278 6.73 -3.69 -1.05
CA CYS A 278 5.51 -4.38 -1.45
C CYS A 278 5.81 -5.77 -2.01
N ARG A 279 6.75 -5.86 -2.95
CA ARG A 279 7.12 -7.12 -3.59
C ARG A 279 7.70 -8.12 -2.59
N ALA A 280 8.51 -7.65 -1.62
CA ALA A 280 9.12 -8.51 -0.62
C ALA A 280 8.15 -9.08 0.44
N ILE A 281 6.90 -8.59 0.53
CA ILE A 281 5.95 -8.95 1.60
C ILE A 281 4.60 -9.49 1.06
N SER A 282 4.49 -9.69 -0.24
CA SER A 282 3.24 -10.10 -0.91
C SER A 282 3.47 -11.18 -1.95
N ASP A 283 2.38 -11.74 -2.46
CA ASP A 283 2.34 -12.72 -3.55
C ASP A 283 2.34 -12.05 -4.94
N LEU A 284 2.90 -10.85 -5.06
CA LEU A 284 2.90 -10.11 -6.32
C LEU A 284 3.92 -10.70 -7.31
N GLY A 285 3.42 -11.19 -8.44
CA GLY A 285 4.25 -11.69 -9.55
C GLY A 285 5.10 -10.61 -10.23
N GLU A 286 6.16 -11.05 -10.93
CA GLU A 286 7.05 -10.20 -11.72
C GLU A 286 6.31 -9.50 -12.87
N ASP A 287 5.25 -10.14 -13.36
CA ASP A 287 4.37 -9.70 -14.44
C ASP A 287 3.25 -8.77 -13.98
N MET A 288 3.22 -8.37 -12.70
CA MET A 288 2.12 -7.57 -12.15
C MET A 288 2.53 -6.12 -11.91
N MET A 289 1.62 -5.21 -12.25
CA MET A 289 1.71 -3.77 -12.03
C MET A 289 0.51 -3.27 -11.22
N PHE A 290 0.56 -1.99 -10.82
CA PHE A 290 -0.53 -1.31 -10.15
C PHE A 290 -0.92 -0.05 -10.94
N MET A 291 -2.20 0.29 -10.87
CA MET A 291 -2.71 1.57 -11.31
C MET A 291 -3.65 2.13 -10.27
N GLY A 292 -3.45 3.38 -9.87
CA GLY A 292 -4.38 4.14 -9.05
C GLY A 292 -5.20 5.08 -9.91
N ILE A 293 -6.52 4.95 -9.84
CA ILE A 293 -7.48 5.72 -10.63
C ILE A 293 -8.34 6.53 -9.65
N PRO A 294 -8.31 7.86 -9.69
CA PRO A 294 -9.21 8.69 -8.88
C PRO A 294 -10.66 8.32 -9.19
N ILE A 295 -11.51 8.22 -8.17
CA ILE A 295 -12.89 7.74 -8.35
C ILE A 295 -13.68 8.58 -9.36
N ASP A 296 -13.40 9.88 -9.45
CA ASP A 296 -14.09 10.79 -10.36
C ASP A 296 -13.69 10.59 -11.84
N LYS A 297 -12.57 9.90 -12.10
CA LYS A 297 -12.16 9.49 -13.46
C LYS A 297 -12.74 8.14 -13.87
N MET A 298 -13.29 7.35 -12.93
CA MET A 298 -13.85 6.04 -13.25
C MET A 298 -14.93 6.07 -14.36
N PRO A 299 -15.89 7.02 -14.40
CA PRO A 299 -16.89 7.05 -15.45
C PRO A 299 -16.31 7.08 -16.88
N ILE A 300 -15.32 7.97 -17.12
CA ILE A 300 -14.69 8.11 -18.44
C ILE A 300 -13.82 6.89 -18.79
N VAL A 301 -13.15 6.30 -17.79
CA VAL A 301 -12.40 5.04 -17.95
C VAL A 301 -13.34 3.90 -18.34
N MET A 302 -14.50 3.78 -17.68
CA MET A 302 -15.47 2.71 -17.99
C MET A 302 -16.02 2.85 -19.40
N GLU A 303 -16.40 4.06 -19.80
CA GLU A 303 -16.87 4.33 -21.15
C GLU A 303 -15.79 3.97 -22.18
N GLY A 304 -14.55 4.45 -22.01
CA GLY A 304 -13.45 4.13 -22.90
C GLY A 304 -13.15 2.63 -22.98
N LEU A 305 -13.21 1.91 -21.85
CA LEU A 305 -13.04 0.46 -21.82
C LEU A 305 -14.17 -0.27 -22.54
N GLU A 306 -15.41 0.20 -22.42
CA GLU A 306 -16.54 -0.37 -23.14
C GLU A 306 -16.31 -0.31 -24.65
N TYR A 307 -15.91 0.86 -25.17
CA TYR A 307 -15.62 1.04 -26.60
C TYR A 307 -14.42 0.22 -27.06
N LEU A 308 -13.30 0.27 -26.34
CA LEU A 308 -12.10 -0.50 -26.66
C LEU A 308 -12.37 -2.02 -26.60
N GLY A 309 -13.23 -2.45 -25.66
CA GLY A 309 -13.64 -3.83 -25.46
C GLY A 309 -14.46 -4.42 -26.60
N ARG A 310 -15.11 -3.60 -27.43
CA ARG A 310 -15.88 -4.06 -28.61
C ARG A 310 -14.99 -4.57 -29.74
N LYS A 311 -13.78 -4.04 -29.89
CA LYS A 311 -12.91 -4.33 -31.04
C LYS A 311 -11.41 -4.34 -30.73
N ALA A 312 -10.86 -3.21 -30.29
CA ALA A 312 -9.41 -3.03 -30.16
C ALA A 312 -8.76 -4.04 -29.22
N ILE A 313 -9.40 -4.32 -28.07
CA ILE A 313 -8.89 -5.30 -27.09
C ILE A 313 -8.93 -6.73 -27.65
N PRO A 314 -10.09 -7.24 -28.14
CA PRO A 314 -10.15 -8.54 -28.82
C PRO A 314 -9.14 -8.69 -29.97
N ASP A 315 -9.06 -7.71 -30.86
CA ASP A 315 -8.19 -7.74 -32.05
C ASP A 315 -6.71 -7.85 -31.65
N ALA A 316 -6.26 -7.04 -30.69
CA ALA A 316 -4.89 -7.06 -30.20
C ALA A 316 -4.53 -8.38 -29.49
N ARG A 317 -5.46 -8.95 -28.73
CA ARG A 317 -5.27 -10.26 -28.06
C ARG A 317 -5.28 -11.43 -29.05
N SER A 318 -6.05 -11.32 -30.12
CA SER A 318 -6.13 -12.30 -31.21
C SER A 318 -4.98 -12.17 -32.22
N LYS A 319 -4.08 -11.21 -32.02
CA LYS A 319 -2.89 -10.96 -32.86
C LYS A 319 -3.24 -10.76 -34.34
N VAL A 320 -4.37 -10.11 -34.64
CA VAL A 320 -4.86 -9.94 -36.03
C VAL A 320 -3.90 -9.19 -36.95
N TYR A 321 -2.95 -8.44 -36.40
CA TYR A 321 -1.91 -7.72 -37.15
C TYR A 321 -0.62 -8.52 -37.35
N LEU A 322 -0.49 -9.70 -36.75
CA LEU A 322 0.67 -10.57 -36.93
C LEU A 322 0.47 -11.37 -38.24
N PRO A 323 1.29 -11.14 -39.28
CA PRO A 323 1.16 -11.91 -40.51
C PRO A 323 1.48 -13.39 -40.24
N PRO A 324 0.90 -14.32 -41.01
CA PRO A 324 1.30 -15.73 -40.94
C PRO A 324 2.80 -15.83 -41.26
N LEU A 325 3.50 -16.71 -40.55
CA LEU A 325 4.86 -17.09 -40.92
C LEU A 325 4.76 -17.87 -42.24
N ILE A 326 5.28 -17.28 -43.31
CA ILE A 326 5.44 -17.92 -44.63
C ILE A 326 6.56 -18.95 -44.54
#